data_AF-A0A7R8VMW3-F1
#
_entry.id   AF-A0A7R8VMW3-F1
#
_cell.length_a   1.000
_cell.length_b   1.000
_cell.length_c   1.000
_cell.angle_alpha   90.00
_cell.angle_beta   90.00
_cell.angle_gamma   90.00
#
_symmetry.space_group_name_H-M   'P 1'
#
loop_
_entity.id
_entity.type
_entity.pdbx_description
1 polymer ?
#
loop_
_entity_poly.entity_id
_entity_poly.type
_entity_poly.pdbx_seq_one_letter_code
_entity_poly.pdbx_strand_id
1 'polypeptide(L)'
;MCSQLRGRDCIISQTSARVRGNKCTSHSQTSARVRASGFALSEGIVTMYLQKAKDAKRIYASIVHSQFECYGDRKSGYIVPLEYPLTSLLSSFYQQCGIDPSLISYLEADGSGIKSRDTIELNAVAKVLLNNRQSPLLIGSIKSNLGHTSAASALISVVKVLIAMEAGKIPANNNFNKPSQQVPALVEGRLKVVTEPMPWSGGLAAVNSVGLSGVVGHIVLRSHNKEKVNGGLPTDELPRLLVISGRTEEGLEETFNKDYDEENPDLNREAARRYTEKNPDVNRAAVKRYEENPNVNRPSESK
;
A
#
# COMPACT_ATOMS: atom_id res chain seq x y z
N MET A 1 -10.71 -44.20 -34.73
CA MET A 1 -11.72 -44.02 -33.66
C MET A 1 -11.11 -44.27 -32.28
N CYS A 2 -9.87 -43.83 -32.12
CA CYS A 2 -8.97 -44.07 -31.00
C CYS A 2 -8.21 -42.74 -30.79
N SER A 3 -8.53 -42.01 -29.72
CA SER A 3 -7.80 -40.86 -29.17
C SER A 3 -8.54 -40.38 -27.91
N GLN A 4 -8.01 -40.22 -26.71
CA GLN A 4 -6.67 -40.38 -26.18
C GLN A 4 -6.81 -40.46 -24.65
N LEU A 5 -6.03 -41.36 -24.06
CA LEU A 5 -5.81 -41.54 -22.64
C LEU A 5 -5.15 -40.30 -22.01
N ARG A 6 -5.41 -40.02 -20.72
CA ARG A 6 -4.46 -40.15 -19.58
C ARG A 6 -4.92 -39.29 -18.40
N GLY A 7 -4.77 -39.84 -17.20
CA GLY A 7 -5.24 -39.26 -15.95
C GLY A 7 -4.33 -38.19 -15.34
N ARG A 8 -4.73 -37.85 -14.11
CA ARG A 8 -4.00 -37.18 -13.01
C ARG A 8 -4.28 -35.68 -12.82
N ASP A 9 -5.02 -35.43 -11.74
CA ASP A 9 -4.77 -34.40 -10.73
C ASP A 9 -4.74 -32.92 -11.13
N CYS A 10 -5.88 -32.24 -10.98
CA CYS A 10 -5.97 -31.05 -10.12
C CYS A 10 -7.45 -30.68 -9.89
N ILE A 11 -8.04 -31.15 -8.79
CA ILE A 11 -9.35 -30.68 -8.31
C ILE A 11 -9.08 -29.48 -7.41
N ILE A 12 -8.99 -28.28 -7.99
CA ILE A 12 -9.33 -27.04 -7.27
C ILE A 12 -10.42 -26.36 -8.09
N SER A 13 -11.64 -26.64 -7.63
CA SER A 13 -12.92 -26.32 -8.23
C SER A 13 -13.13 -24.82 -8.48
N GLN A 14 -13.55 -24.51 -9.70
CA GLN A 14 -14.51 -23.46 -10.09
C GLN A 14 -14.38 -22.09 -9.38
N THR A 15 -13.54 -21.23 -9.94
CA THR A 15 -13.54 -19.77 -9.70
C THR A 15 -14.73 -19.10 -10.40
N SER A 16 -15.88 -19.04 -9.73
CA SER A 16 -17.01 -18.18 -10.12
C SER A 16 -16.94 -16.75 -9.54
N ALA A 17 -15.76 -16.34 -9.04
CA ALA A 17 -15.52 -15.01 -8.45
C ALA A 17 -14.81 -14.01 -9.39
N ARG A 18 -14.61 -14.36 -10.66
CA ARG A 18 -13.99 -13.47 -11.65
C ARG A 18 -15.05 -12.54 -12.25
N VAL A 19 -14.81 -11.24 -12.18
CA VAL A 19 -15.66 -10.25 -12.84
C VAL A 19 -15.67 -10.53 -14.36
N ARG A 20 -16.83 -10.43 -15.03
CA ARG A 20 -16.90 -10.38 -16.51
C ARG A 20 -16.48 -8.98 -17.03
N GLY A 21 -15.32 -8.50 -16.58
CA GLY A 21 -14.78 -7.15 -16.78
C GLY A 21 -13.52 -6.91 -15.93
N ASN A 22 -12.77 -5.84 -16.22
CA ASN A 22 -11.42 -5.61 -15.67
C ASN A 22 -11.38 -4.71 -14.40
N LYS A 23 -12.46 -4.64 -13.61
CA LYS A 23 -12.55 -3.70 -12.46
C LYS A 23 -13.04 -4.36 -11.17
N CYS A 24 -12.46 -3.98 -10.04
CA CYS A 24 -12.95 -4.32 -8.69
C CYS A 24 -14.01 -3.32 -8.22
N THR A 25 -15.09 -3.83 -7.62
CA THR A 25 -16.22 -3.06 -7.07
C THR A 25 -16.26 -3.18 -5.55
N SER A 26 -15.20 -2.75 -4.87
CA SER A 26 -15.11 -2.81 -3.41
C SER A 26 -16.24 -2.01 -2.75
N HIS A 27 -16.93 -2.65 -1.79
CA HIS A 27 -17.94 -2.03 -0.93
C HIS A 27 -19.19 -1.45 -1.62
N SER A 28 -19.48 -1.78 -2.89
CA SER A 28 -20.62 -1.24 -3.63
C SER A 28 -21.70 -2.27 -3.98
N GLN A 29 -22.94 -1.80 -4.19
CA GLN A 29 -24.01 -2.59 -4.79
C GLN A 29 -24.27 -2.14 -6.23
N THR A 30 -24.14 -3.03 -7.21
CA THR A 30 -24.55 -2.79 -8.61
C THR A 30 -26.03 -3.16 -8.82
N SER A 31 -26.76 -2.33 -9.57
CA SER A 31 -28.10 -2.65 -10.07
C SER A 31 -28.02 -3.67 -11.22
N ALA A 32 -29.11 -4.41 -11.45
CA ALA A 32 -29.19 -5.66 -12.22
C ALA A 32 -28.74 -5.64 -13.71
N ARG A 33 -28.16 -4.56 -14.23
CA ARG A 33 -27.70 -4.46 -15.63
C ARG A 33 -26.18 -4.50 -15.85
N VAL A 34 -25.34 -4.52 -14.80
CA VAL A 34 -23.89 -4.71 -14.96
C VAL A 34 -23.39 -5.76 -13.98
N ARG A 35 -23.25 -7.02 -14.45
CA ARG A 35 -22.69 -8.15 -13.69
C ARG A 35 -21.18 -7.98 -13.52
N ALA A 36 -20.77 -7.28 -12.48
CA ALA A 36 -19.41 -7.30 -11.99
C ALA A 36 -19.39 -7.51 -10.46
N SER A 37 -19.50 -8.77 -10.05
CA SER A 37 -19.34 -9.21 -8.66
C SER A 37 -18.01 -9.97 -8.53
N GLY A 38 -17.11 -9.53 -7.64
CA GLY A 38 -15.79 -10.12 -7.45
C GLY A 38 -14.64 -9.11 -7.60
N PHE A 39 -13.43 -9.63 -7.76
CA PHE A 39 -12.22 -8.83 -7.97
C PHE A 39 -11.60 -9.06 -9.36
N ALA A 40 -10.85 -8.07 -9.81
CA ALA A 40 -9.90 -8.18 -10.90
C ALA A 40 -8.53 -8.53 -10.31
N LEU A 41 -7.85 -9.53 -10.89
CA LEU A 41 -6.46 -9.83 -10.55
C LEU A 41 -5.53 -8.74 -11.07
N SER A 42 -4.43 -8.56 -10.38
CA SER A 42 -3.39 -7.61 -10.75
C SER A 42 -2.03 -8.12 -10.31
N GLU A 43 -0.99 -7.44 -10.78
CA GLU A 43 0.40 -7.71 -10.45
C GLU A 43 0.94 -6.54 -9.63
N GLY A 44 1.88 -6.83 -8.74
CA GLY A 44 2.48 -5.80 -7.91
C GLY A 44 3.72 -6.33 -7.21
N ILE A 45 4.77 -5.52 -7.25
CA ILE A 45 6.01 -5.74 -6.49
C ILE A 45 6.12 -4.59 -5.52
N VAL A 46 6.42 -4.91 -4.27
CA VAL A 46 6.54 -3.92 -3.19
C VAL A 46 7.66 -4.36 -2.26
N THR A 47 8.45 -3.40 -1.82
CA THR A 47 9.50 -3.60 -0.84
C THR A 47 9.36 -2.51 0.22
N MET A 48 9.48 -2.89 1.47
CA MET A 48 9.47 -1.96 2.60
C MET A 48 10.66 -2.27 3.50
N TYR A 49 11.29 -1.22 4.01
CA TYR A 49 12.42 -1.35 4.92
C TYR A 49 11.97 -0.99 6.34
N LEU A 50 12.05 -1.97 7.24
CA LEU A 50 11.75 -1.79 8.66
C LEU A 50 13.05 -1.72 9.45
N GLN A 51 13.15 -0.71 10.30
CA GLN A 51 14.29 -0.47 11.18
C GLN A 51 13.79 0.09 12.51
N LYS A 52 14.61 -0.03 13.56
CA LYS A 52 14.30 0.63 14.85
C LYS A 52 14.35 2.14 14.64
N ALA A 53 13.38 2.87 15.20
CA ALA A 53 13.26 4.31 15.00
C ALA A 53 14.54 5.09 15.34
N LYS A 54 15.27 4.66 16.37
CA LYS A 54 16.53 5.28 16.82
C LYS A 54 17.66 5.22 15.77
N ASP A 55 17.63 4.26 14.86
CA ASP A 55 18.68 4.02 13.86
C ASP A 55 18.28 4.62 12.48
N ALA A 56 17.04 5.11 12.37
CA ALA A 56 16.43 5.53 11.12
C ALA A 56 16.82 6.96 10.71
N LYS A 57 17.42 7.11 9.53
CA LYS A 57 17.67 8.43 8.90
C LYS A 57 16.38 9.12 8.40
N ARG A 58 15.37 8.31 8.04
CA ARG A 58 14.04 8.77 7.63
C ARG A 58 13.01 7.74 8.11
N ILE A 59 11.91 8.24 8.64
CA ILE A 59 10.74 7.47 9.05
C ILE A 59 9.55 8.05 8.31
N TYR A 60 8.82 7.22 7.56
CA TYR A 60 7.56 7.61 6.90
C TYR A 60 6.37 7.42 7.85
N ALA A 61 6.35 6.27 8.53
CA ALA A 61 5.40 5.97 9.59
C ALA A 61 6.04 5.03 10.60
N SER A 62 5.47 5.00 11.80
CA SER A 62 5.75 3.99 12.80
C SER A 62 4.62 2.96 12.86
N ILE A 63 4.98 1.69 12.98
CA ILE A 63 4.02 0.62 13.30
C ILE A 63 3.71 0.74 14.80
N VAL A 64 2.47 1.12 15.14
CA VAL A 64 2.04 1.25 16.54
C VAL A 64 1.75 -0.13 17.10
N HIS A 65 1.02 -0.95 16.35
CA HIS A 65 0.75 -2.34 16.67
C HIS A 65 0.41 -3.11 15.39
N SER A 66 0.70 -4.40 15.39
CA SER A 66 0.37 -5.31 14.28
C SER A 66 0.05 -6.69 14.84
N GLN A 67 -1.04 -7.29 14.38
CA GLN A 67 -1.43 -8.65 14.76
C GLN A 67 -1.92 -9.39 13.52
N PHE A 68 -1.66 -10.69 13.47
CA PHE A 68 -2.24 -11.59 12.50
C PHE A 68 -2.58 -12.92 13.17
N GLU A 69 -3.64 -13.56 12.69
CA GLU A 69 -4.11 -14.83 13.20
C GLU A 69 -4.60 -15.71 12.04
N CYS A 70 -4.48 -17.02 12.22
CA CYS A 70 -4.94 -18.01 11.24
C CYS A 70 -6.13 -18.77 11.83
N TYR A 71 -7.28 -18.65 11.17
CA TYR A 71 -8.52 -19.29 11.57
C TYR A 71 -8.90 -20.38 10.58
N GLY A 72 -8.53 -21.60 10.93
CA GLY A 72 -8.84 -22.79 10.14
C GLY A 72 -7.99 -23.96 10.60
N ASP A 73 -8.41 -25.15 10.22
CA ASP A 73 -7.63 -26.35 10.45
C ASP A 73 -6.96 -26.79 9.15
N ARG A 74 -5.63 -26.72 9.16
CA ARG A 74 -4.78 -27.15 8.04
C ARG A 74 -4.97 -28.62 7.67
N LYS A 75 -5.39 -29.47 8.61
CA LYS A 75 -5.54 -30.93 8.40
C LYS A 75 -6.88 -31.30 7.80
N SER A 76 -7.98 -30.71 8.28
CA SER A 76 -9.33 -30.97 7.73
C SER A 76 -9.69 -30.09 6.53
N GLY A 77 -8.93 -29.01 6.26
CA GLY A 77 -9.28 -28.03 5.23
C GLY A 77 -10.48 -27.15 5.62
N TYR A 78 -10.92 -27.23 6.88
CA TYR A 78 -12.02 -26.41 7.39
C TYR A 78 -11.56 -24.96 7.56
N ILE A 79 -12.24 -24.04 6.86
CA ILE A 79 -12.03 -22.60 6.96
C ILE A 79 -13.16 -22.00 7.79
N VAL A 80 -12.82 -21.30 8.87
CA VAL A 80 -13.81 -20.61 9.70
C VAL A 80 -14.40 -19.44 8.89
N PRO A 81 -15.73 -19.26 8.86
CA PRO A 81 -16.36 -18.11 8.21
C PRO A 81 -15.82 -16.79 8.78
N LEU A 82 -15.47 -15.84 7.91
CA LEU A 82 -14.71 -14.62 8.22
C LEU A 82 -15.28 -13.74 9.37
N GLU A 83 -16.58 -13.82 9.64
CA GLU A 83 -17.26 -12.96 10.61
C GLU A 83 -16.68 -13.04 12.02
N TYR A 84 -16.49 -14.26 12.53
CA TYR A 84 -15.90 -14.48 13.85
C TYR A 84 -14.39 -14.13 13.88
N PRO A 85 -13.55 -14.66 12.98
CA PRO A 85 -12.12 -14.34 12.88
C PRO A 85 -11.79 -12.86 12.91
N LEU A 86 -12.43 -12.06 12.05
CA LEU A 86 -12.08 -10.65 11.93
C LEU A 86 -12.54 -9.85 13.16
N THR A 87 -13.75 -10.10 13.66
CA THR A 87 -14.25 -9.42 14.86
C THR A 87 -13.40 -9.77 16.09
N SER A 88 -13.01 -11.05 16.22
CA SER A 88 -12.17 -11.54 17.31
C SER A 88 -10.77 -10.91 17.25
N LEU A 89 -10.11 -10.96 16.10
CA LEU A 89 -8.81 -10.33 15.88
C LEU A 89 -8.86 -8.84 16.24
N LEU A 90 -9.82 -8.08 15.70
CA LEU A 90 -9.91 -6.65 15.95
C LEU A 90 -10.16 -6.34 17.44
N SER A 91 -11.06 -7.10 18.09
CA SER A 91 -11.34 -6.90 19.52
C SER A 91 -10.10 -7.15 20.38
N SER A 92 -9.41 -8.27 20.13
CA SER A 92 -8.16 -8.61 20.82
C SER A 92 -7.07 -7.58 20.54
N PHE A 93 -6.95 -7.11 19.29
CA PHE A 93 -5.95 -6.13 18.88
C PHE A 93 -6.06 -4.85 19.70
N TYR A 94 -7.25 -4.24 19.75
CA TYR A 94 -7.44 -2.96 20.46
C TYR A 94 -7.37 -3.14 21.98
N GLN A 95 -7.77 -4.31 22.51
CA GLN A 95 -7.57 -4.65 23.91
C GLN A 95 -6.08 -4.75 24.29
N GLN A 96 -5.27 -5.40 23.45
CA GLN A 96 -3.84 -5.62 23.74
C GLN A 96 -3.01 -4.36 23.56
N CYS A 97 -3.25 -3.59 22.50
CA CYS A 97 -2.47 -2.38 22.23
C CYS A 97 -2.91 -1.16 23.06
N GLY A 98 -4.08 -1.21 23.70
CA GLY A 98 -4.61 -0.13 24.53
C GLY A 98 -4.92 1.17 23.76
N ILE A 99 -4.99 1.10 22.43
CA ILE A 99 -5.35 2.24 21.58
C ILE A 99 -6.87 2.37 21.58
N ASP A 100 -7.39 3.58 21.83
CA ASP A 100 -8.80 3.87 21.60
C ASP A 100 -9.09 3.80 20.09
N PRO A 101 -10.00 2.91 19.62
CA PRO A 101 -10.37 2.82 18.22
C PRO A 101 -10.88 4.15 17.62
N SER A 102 -11.38 5.08 18.44
CA SER A 102 -11.81 6.42 18.01
C SER A 102 -10.68 7.24 17.37
N LEU A 103 -9.41 6.94 17.69
CA LEU A 103 -8.22 7.61 17.17
C LEU A 103 -7.86 7.19 15.74
N ILE A 104 -8.43 6.08 15.24
CA ILE A 104 -8.27 5.66 13.85
C ILE A 104 -9.04 6.65 12.98
N SER A 105 -8.34 7.39 12.14
CA SER A 105 -8.92 8.42 11.26
C SER A 105 -9.22 7.87 9.87
N TYR A 106 -8.46 6.87 9.44
CA TYR A 106 -8.63 6.18 8.16
C TYR A 106 -8.43 4.68 8.32
N LEU A 107 -9.29 3.89 7.68
CA LEU A 107 -9.13 2.46 7.51
C LEU A 107 -8.95 2.12 6.04
N GLU A 108 -7.83 1.51 5.72
CA GLU A 108 -7.62 0.82 4.45
C GLU A 108 -8.14 -0.61 4.59
N ALA A 109 -9.33 -0.86 4.05
CA ALA A 109 -9.98 -2.16 4.11
C ALA A 109 -9.33 -3.16 3.14
N ASP A 110 -9.53 -4.46 3.39
CA ASP A 110 -9.19 -5.46 2.39
C ASP A 110 -10.02 -5.22 1.12
N GLY A 111 -11.34 -5.03 1.25
CA GLY A 111 -12.19 -4.54 0.16
C GLY A 111 -12.12 -5.43 -1.08
N SER A 112 -12.38 -6.72 -0.87
CA SER A 112 -12.26 -7.77 -1.89
C SER A 112 -13.17 -7.58 -3.11
N GLY A 113 -14.23 -6.76 -3.03
CA GLY A 113 -15.24 -6.65 -4.08
C GLY A 113 -16.20 -7.85 -4.14
N ILE A 114 -16.02 -8.83 -3.25
CA ILE A 114 -16.98 -9.91 -3.03
C ILE A 114 -18.01 -9.42 -2.02
N LYS A 115 -19.22 -9.13 -2.48
CA LYS A 115 -20.29 -8.52 -1.69
C LYS A 115 -20.48 -9.14 -0.29
N SER A 116 -20.50 -10.46 -0.17
CA SER A 116 -20.67 -11.12 1.14
C SER A 116 -19.48 -10.88 2.07
N ARG A 117 -18.25 -10.93 1.56
CA ARG A 117 -17.04 -10.68 2.35
C ARG A 117 -16.93 -9.21 2.75
N ASP A 118 -17.19 -8.30 1.83
CA ASP A 118 -17.15 -6.85 2.10
C ASP A 118 -18.21 -6.46 3.15
N THR A 119 -19.42 -7.03 3.10
CA THR A 119 -20.44 -6.84 4.14
C THR A 119 -19.96 -7.35 5.51
N ILE A 120 -19.36 -8.55 5.56
CA ILE A 120 -18.81 -9.12 6.80
C ILE A 120 -17.68 -8.23 7.35
N GLU A 121 -16.76 -7.81 6.50
CA GLU A 121 -15.63 -6.94 6.89
C GLU A 121 -16.12 -5.64 7.51
N LEU A 122 -17.04 -4.94 6.82
CA LEU A 122 -17.54 -3.66 7.26
C LEU A 122 -18.36 -3.77 8.56
N ASN A 123 -19.14 -4.84 8.74
CA ASN A 123 -19.89 -5.06 9.97
C ASN A 123 -18.97 -5.40 11.16
N ALA A 124 -17.89 -6.17 10.94
CA ALA A 124 -16.89 -6.44 11.96
C ALA A 124 -16.16 -5.14 12.39
N VAL A 125 -15.77 -4.32 11.41
CA VAL A 125 -15.22 -2.97 11.65
C VAL A 125 -16.21 -2.12 12.42
N ALA A 126 -17.49 -2.10 12.01
CA ALA A 126 -18.52 -1.31 12.66
C ALA A 126 -18.69 -1.67 14.13
N LYS A 127 -18.65 -2.96 14.45
CA LYS A 127 -18.81 -3.49 15.81
C LYS A 127 -17.65 -3.12 16.74
N VAL A 128 -16.42 -3.05 16.23
CA VAL A 128 -15.23 -2.83 17.07
C VAL A 128 -14.78 -1.38 17.05
N LEU A 129 -14.69 -0.75 15.87
CA LEU A 129 -14.05 0.55 15.72
C LEU A 129 -15.01 1.73 15.91
N LEU A 130 -16.32 1.56 15.75
CA LEU A 130 -17.26 2.70 15.74
C LEU A 130 -17.89 3.03 17.10
N ASN A 131 -17.53 2.30 18.14
CA ASN A 131 -18.04 2.57 19.47
C ASN A 131 -17.53 3.94 19.96
N ASN A 132 -18.42 4.75 20.52
CA ASN A 132 -18.12 6.06 21.12
C ASN A 132 -17.43 7.09 20.19
N ARG A 133 -17.53 6.91 18.87
CA ARG A 133 -16.99 7.88 17.90
C ARG A 133 -17.92 9.07 17.70
N GLN A 134 -17.34 10.26 17.67
CA GLN A 134 -18.05 11.52 17.34
C GLN A 134 -18.05 11.82 15.85
N SER A 135 -17.04 11.33 15.11
CA SER A 135 -16.89 11.54 13.68
C SER A 135 -16.91 10.21 12.91
N PRO A 136 -17.41 10.22 11.65
CA PRO A 136 -17.36 9.05 10.79
C PRO A 136 -15.94 8.52 10.63
N LEU A 137 -15.78 7.19 10.61
CA LEU A 137 -14.54 6.58 10.19
C LEU A 137 -14.45 6.59 8.66
N LEU A 138 -13.40 7.21 8.13
CA LEU A 138 -13.12 7.21 6.69
C LEU A 138 -12.57 5.85 6.28
N ILE A 139 -13.05 5.32 5.16
CA ILE A 139 -12.65 3.99 4.66
C ILE A 139 -12.43 4.00 3.15
N GLY A 140 -11.50 3.17 2.67
CA GLY A 140 -11.32 2.86 1.25
C GLY A 140 -10.51 1.59 1.03
N SER A 141 -10.26 1.26 -0.24
CA SER A 141 -9.43 0.12 -0.64
C SER A 141 -8.72 0.40 -1.96
N ILE A 142 -7.39 0.20 -1.99
CA ILE A 142 -6.52 0.33 -3.16
C ILE A 142 -6.90 -0.66 -4.26
N LYS A 143 -7.57 -1.77 -3.90
CA LYS A 143 -8.03 -2.77 -4.86
C LYS A 143 -9.04 -2.18 -5.86
N SER A 144 -9.73 -1.09 -5.52
CA SER A 144 -10.59 -0.37 -6.46
C SER A 144 -9.81 0.35 -7.58
N ASN A 145 -8.54 0.68 -7.36
CA ASN A 145 -7.66 1.33 -8.32
C ASN A 145 -6.79 0.33 -9.08
N LEU A 146 -6.13 -0.58 -8.34
CA LEU A 146 -5.08 -1.44 -8.89
C LEU A 146 -5.53 -2.88 -9.11
N GLY A 147 -6.68 -3.30 -8.59
CA GLY A 147 -7.04 -4.72 -8.54
C GLY A 147 -6.35 -5.48 -7.39
N HIS A 148 -6.54 -6.79 -7.35
CA HIS A 148 -6.00 -7.67 -6.32
C HIS A 148 -4.63 -8.23 -6.74
N THR A 149 -3.57 -7.69 -6.15
CA THR A 149 -2.16 -8.04 -6.37
C THR A 149 -1.69 -9.28 -5.60
N SER A 150 -2.61 -10.18 -5.26
CA SER A 150 -2.36 -11.42 -4.50
C SER A 150 -1.47 -11.20 -3.25
N ALA A 151 -0.28 -11.80 -3.20
CA ALA A 151 0.63 -11.74 -2.06
C ALA A 151 1.10 -10.31 -1.71
N ALA A 152 1.14 -9.39 -2.68
CA ALA A 152 1.57 -8.02 -2.47
C ALA A 152 0.46 -7.10 -1.92
N SER A 153 -0.81 -7.56 -1.87
CA SER A 153 -1.96 -6.68 -1.62
C SER A 153 -1.92 -5.97 -0.26
N ALA A 154 -1.52 -6.66 0.80
CA ALA A 154 -1.43 -6.05 2.13
C ALA A 154 -0.39 -4.92 2.18
N LEU A 155 0.79 -5.15 1.61
CA LEU A 155 1.88 -4.18 1.66
C LEU A 155 1.63 -3.01 0.69
N ILE A 156 0.99 -3.24 -0.46
CA ILE A 156 0.55 -2.15 -1.36
C ILE A 156 -0.51 -1.27 -0.67
N SER A 157 -1.39 -1.87 0.14
CA SER A 157 -2.36 -1.13 0.96
C SER A 157 -1.64 -0.25 1.99
N VAL A 158 -0.59 -0.75 2.63
CA VAL A 158 0.30 0.06 3.49
C VAL A 158 0.95 1.20 2.70
N VAL A 159 1.51 0.94 1.52
CA VAL A 159 2.13 1.98 0.67
C VAL A 159 1.15 3.10 0.33
N LYS A 160 -0.10 2.78 -0.04
CA LYS A 160 -1.15 3.79 -0.26
C LYS A 160 -1.33 4.68 0.98
N VAL A 161 -1.40 4.08 2.17
CA VAL A 161 -1.57 4.82 3.42
C VAL A 161 -0.36 5.72 3.70
N LEU A 162 0.86 5.23 3.49
CA LEU A 162 2.08 6.03 3.66
C LEU A 162 2.10 7.25 2.73
N ILE A 163 1.80 7.04 1.44
CA ILE A 163 1.72 8.12 0.45
C ILE A 163 0.60 9.10 0.81
N ALA A 164 -0.56 8.61 1.28
CA ALA A 164 -1.67 9.46 1.69
C ALA A 164 -1.34 10.33 2.92
N MET A 165 -0.62 9.77 3.89
CA MET A 165 -0.13 10.51 5.06
C MET A 165 0.90 11.56 4.66
N GLU A 166 1.87 11.20 3.83
CA GLU A 166 2.94 12.09 3.37
C GLU A 166 2.40 13.25 2.52
N ALA A 167 1.46 12.96 1.63
CA ALA A 167 0.78 13.95 0.80
C ALA A 167 -0.30 14.76 1.56
N GLY A 168 -0.60 14.40 2.80
CA GLY A 168 -1.67 15.04 3.58
C GLY A 168 -3.06 14.88 2.96
N LYS A 169 -3.30 13.81 2.18
CA LYS A 169 -4.51 13.62 1.38
C LYS A 169 -4.88 12.15 1.21
N ILE A 170 -6.13 11.81 1.52
CA ILE A 170 -6.71 10.49 1.30
C ILE A 170 -7.24 10.43 -0.14
N PRO A 171 -6.76 9.51 -0.99
CA PRO A 171 -7.25 9.38 -2.35
C PRO A 171 -8.65 8.77 -2.40
N ALA A 172 -9.37 9.04 -3.49
CA ALA A 172 -10.70 8.48 -3.73
C ALA A 172 -10.68 6.96 -3.94
N ASN A 173 -11.69 6.29 -3.42
CA ASN A 173 -12.05 4.90 -3.65
C ASN A 173 -12.96 4.83 -4.89
N ASN A 174 -12.50 4.14 -5.92
CA ASN A 174 -13.22 4.05 -7.18
C ASN A 174 -14.39 3.05 -7.13
N ASN A 175 -15.30 3.15 -8.10
CA ASN A 175 -16.39 2.19 -8.32
C ASN A 175 -17.36 2.01 -7.12
N PHE A 176 -17.44 3.02 -6.25
CA PHE A 176 -18.44 3.09 -5.19
C PHE A 176 -19.64 3.94 -5.65
N ASN A 177 -20.79 3.29 -5.83
CA ASN A 177 -22.01 3.96 -6.32
C ASN A 177 -23.04 4.21 -5.22
N LYS A 178 -23.37 3.18 -4.45
CA LYS A 178 -24.37 3.26 -3.38
C LYS A 178 -23.98 2.39 -2.19
N PRO A 179 -24.27 2.84 -0.96
CA PRO A 179 -24.02 2.06 0.24
C PRO A 179 -24.86 0.77 0.23
N SER A 180 -24.30 -0.30 0.78
CA SER A 180 -25.02 -1.56 0.96
C SER A 180 -25.99 -1.45 2.13
N GLN A 181 -27.27 -1.74 1.91
CA GLN A 181 -28.30 -1.80 2.97
C GLN A 181 -28.02 -2.89 4.03
N GLN A 182 -27.10 -3.82 3.75
CA GLN A 182 -26.66 -4.85 4.69
C GLN A 182 -25.59 -4.35 5.68
N VAL A 183 -25.17 -3.09 5.55
CA VAL A 183 -24.18 -2.44 6.43
C VAL A 183 -24.81 -1.14 6.95
N PRO A 184 -25.53 -1.19 8.09
CA PRO A 184 -26.24 -0.03 8.64
C PRO A 184 -25.32 1.19 8.85
N ALA A 185 -24.09 0.96 9.30
CA ALA A 185 -23.11 2.03 9.52
C ALA A 185 -22.75 2.84 8.25
N LEU A 186 -22.85 2.25 7.05
CA LEU A 186 -22.69 2.99 5.79
C LEU A 186 -23.92 3.84 5.48
N VAL A 187 -25.12 3.32 5.78
CA VAL A 187 -26.39 4.03 5.55
C VAL A 187 -26.54 5.19 6.52
N GLU A 188 -26.16 5.00 7.78
CA GLU A 188 -26.14 6.00 8.85
C GLU A 188 -25.00 7.03 8.68
N GLY A 189 -24.05 6.79 7.77
CA GLY A 189 -22.90 7.65 7.55
C GLY A 189 -21.83 7.59 8.64
N ARG A 190 -21.88 6.63 9.58
CA ARG A 190 -20.83 6.38 10.59
C ARG A 190 -19.57 5.76 9.99
N LEU A 191 -19.72 4.98 8.91
CA LEU A 191 -18.65 4.63 7.98
C LEU A 191 -18.82 5.47 6.72
N LYS A 192 -17.75 6.14 6.30
CA LYS A 192 -17.78 6.99 5.10
C LYS A 192 -16.72 6.53 4.11
N VAL A 193 -17.18 5.92 3.01
CA VAL A 193 -16.31 5.59 1.88
C VAL A 193 -15.82 6.90 1.25
N VAL A 194 -14.52 7.03 1.09
CA VAL A 194 -13.91 8.23 0.51
C VAL A 194 -14.11 8.20 -1.00
N THR A 195 -15.11 8.88 -1.55
CA THR A 195 -15.43 8.89 -3.00
C THR A 195 -14.74 10.01 -3.77
N GLU A 196 -14.28 11.03 -3.06
CA GLU A 196 -13.52 12.15 -3.60
C GLU A 196 -12.29 12.34 -2.71
N PRO A 197 -11.18 12.88 -3.25
CA PRO A 197 -9.99 13.06 -2.43
C PRO A 197 -10.23 14.02 -1.26
N MET A 198 -9.88 13.59 -0.05
CA MET A 198 -10.12 14.34 1.19
C MET A 198 -8.80 14.70 1.89
N PRO A 199 -8.72 15.82 2.63
CA PRO A 199 -7.54 16.14 3.42
C PRO A 199 -7.31 15.08 4.51
N TRP A 200 -6.05 14.75 4.78
CA TRP A 200 -5.66 13.91 5.91
C TRP A 200 -5.66 14.74 7.19
N SER A 201 -6.67 14.58 8.04
CA SER A 201 -6.84 15.37 9.27
C SER A 201 -5.91 14.99 10.43
N GLY A 202 -4.91 14.13 10.19
CA GLY A 202 -4.05 13.56 11.22
C GLY A 202 -4.58 12.24 11.78
N GLY A 203 -4.09 11.86 12.96
CA GLY A 203 -4.48 10.63 13.63
C GLY A 203 -3.82 9.35 13.09
N LEU A 204 -4.34 8.21 13.52
CA LEU A 204 -3.83 6.89 13.17
C LEU A 204 -4.53 6.33 11.92
N ALA A 205 -3.82 5.49 11.18
CA ALA A 205 -4.43 4.72 10.11
C ALA A 205 -4.36 3.24 10.41
N ALA A 206 -5.41 2.52 10.02
CA ALA A 206 -5.46 1.08 10.11
C ALA A 206 -5.43 0.46 8.71
N VAL A 207 -4.85 -0.74 8.58
CA VAL A 207 -4.90 -1.53 7.35
C VAL A 207 -5.35 -2.94 7.69
N ASN A 208 -6.39 -3.42 7.00
CA ASN A 208 -6.84 -4.81 7.07
C ASN A 208 -6.21 -5.63 5.96
N SER A 209 -5.96 -6.91 6.26
CA SER A 209 -5.66 -7.91 5.25
C SER A 209 -6.42 -9.19 5.56
N VAL A 210 -7.13 -9.71 4.56
CA VAL A 210 -7.94 -10.92 4.74
C VAL A 210 -7.62 -11.93 3.65
N GLY A 211 -6.90 -12.99 4.02
CA GLY A 211 -6.63 -14.12 3.16
C GLY A 211 -7.86 -14.98 2.90
N LEU A 212 -7.88 -15.65 1.75
CA LEU A 212 -8.88 -16.69 1.45
C LEU A 212 -8.70 -17.93 2.34
N SER A 213 -7.48 -18.19 2.81
CA SER A 213 -7.10 -19.35 3.64
C SER A 213 -7.45 -19.20 5.13
N GLY A 214 -8.15 -18.13 5.53
CA GLY A 214 -8.50 -17.88 6.94
C GLY A 214 -7.45 -17.09 7.73
N VAL A 215 -6.39 -16.62 7.08
CA VAL A 215 -5.43 -15.68 7.72
C VAL A 215 -6.03 -14.27 7.69
N VAL A 216 -6.14 -13.66 8.86
CA VAL A 216 -6.58 -12.27 9.03
C VAL A 216 -5.46 -11.46 9.68
N GLY A 217 -5.25 -10.24 9.22
CA GLY A 217 -4.22 -9.34 9.73
C GLY A 217 -4.74 -7.92 9.87
N HIS A 218 -4.24 -7.23 10.89
CA HIS A 218 -4.52 -5.83 11.16
C HIS A 218 -3.24 -5.12 11.60
N ILE A 219 -3.02 -3.92 11.08
CA ILE A 219 -1.88 -3.07 11.45
C ILE A 219 -2.36 -1.64 11.64
N VAL A 220 -1.82 -0.97 12.67
CA VAL A 220 -2.05 0.45 12.92
C VAL A 220 -0.74 1.22 12.73
N LEU A 221 -0.83 2.28 11.93
CA LEU A 221 0.27 3.14 11.51
C LEU A 221 0.08 4.55 12.06
N ARG A 222 1.17 5.17 12.49
CA ARG A 222 1.23 6.58 12.85
C ARG A 222 2.13 7.31 11.86
N SER A 223 1.61 8.37 11.24
CA SER A 223 2.42 9.23 10.36
C SER A 223 3.61 9.79 11.12
N HIS A 224 4.75 9.91 10.43
CA HIS A 224 5.89 10.68 10.91
C HIS A 224 6.17 11.79 9.92
N ASN A 225 5.70 13.00 10.22
CA ASN A 225 6.03 14.15 9.41
C ASN A 225 7.51 14.47 9.65
N LYS A 226 8.33 14.38 8.61
CA LYS A 226 9.68 14.91 8.68
C LYS A 226 9.57 16.41 8.46
N GLU A 227 9.70 17.20 9.53
CA GLU A 227 10.10 18.59 9.36
C GLU A 227 11.42 18.57 8.59
N LYS A 228 11.52 19.34 7.50
CA LYS A 228 12.78 19.49 6.78
C LYS A 228 13.78 20.11 7.75
N VAL A 229 14.59 19.26 8.37
CA VAL A 229 15.70 19.67 9.22
C VAL A 229 16.71 20.30 8.26
N ASN A 230 16.97 21.59 8.45
CA ASN A 230 17.57 22.57 7.55
C ASN A 230 16.48 23.35 6.81
N GLY A 231 16.34 24.65 7.12
CA GLY A 231 15.42 25.58 6.48
C GLY A 231 15.74 25.84 5.00
N GLY A 232 15.74 24.78 4.19
CA GLY A 232 16.29 24.73 2.84
C GLY A 232 17.77 24.37 2.81
N LEU A 233 18.31 24.18 1.60
CA LEU A 233 19.75 24.26 1.37
C LEU A 233 20.25 25.67 1.78
N PRO A 234 21.52 25.80 2.20
CA PRO A 234 22.13 27.12 2.35
C PRO A 234 21.93 27.94 1.05
N THR A 235 21.43 29.16 1.17
CA THR A 235 21.23 30.08 0.04
C THR A 235 22.51 30.80 -0.37
N ASP A 236 23.68 30.27 0.03
CA ASP A 236 24.97 30.83 -0.33
C ASP A 236 25.38 30.42 -1.76
N GLU A 237 26.32 31.17 -2.34
CA GLU A 237 26.85 30.91 -3.68
C GLU A 237 28.02 29.91 -3.68
N LEU A 238 28.26 29.20 -2.58
CA LEU A 238 29.42 28.32 -2.50
C LEU A 238 29.19 27.07 -3.37
N PRO A 239 30.18 26.66 -4.17
CA PRO A 239 30.08 25.43 -4.94
C PRO A 239 29.91 24.23 -4.00
N ARG A 240 29.06 23.28 -4.41
CA ARG A 240 28.81 22.02 -3.69
C ARG A 240 29.17 20.86 -4.61
N LEU A 241 29.89 19.88 -4.06
CA LEU A 241 30.19 18.65 -4.77
C LEU A 241 28.97 17.75 -4.78
N LEU A 242 28.39 17.53 -5.96
CA LEU A 242 27.37 16.51 -6.20
C LEU A 242 28.06 15.28 -6.76
N VAL A 243 27.93 14.14 -6.06
CA VAL A 243 28.49 12.86 -6.51
C VAL A 243 27.34 11.96 -6.88
N ILE A 244 27.29 11.56 -8.15
CA ILE A 244 26.33 10.59 -8.68
C ILE A 244 27.12 9.46 -9.32
N SER A 245 26.68 8.23 -9.10
CA SER A 245 27.31 7.04 -9.66
C SER A 245 26.24 6.11 -10.21
N GLY A 246 26.43 5.63 -11.43
CA GLY A 246 25.67 4.55 -12.04
C GLY A 246 26.56 3.35 -12.30
N ARG A 247 25.96 2.15 -12.42
CA ARG A 247 26.70 0.96 -12.86
C ARG A 247 27.07 1.04 -14.35
N THR A 248 26.26 1.73 -15.15
CA THR A 248 26.48 2.00 -16.57
C THR A 248 26.33 3.50 -16.84
N GLU A 249 26.81 3.94 -18.01
CA GLU A 249 26.67 5.34 -18.44
C GLU A 249 25.19 5.73 -18.58
N GLU A 250 24.37 4.87 -19.18
CA GLU A 250 22.93 5.10 -19.34
C GLU A 250 22.21 5.22 -17.98
N GLY A 251 22.59 4.37 -17.01
CA GLY A 251 22.05 4.44 -15.65
C GLY A 251 22.46 5.71 -14.91
N LEU A 252 23.65 6.25 -15.20
CA LEU A 252 24.08 7.54 -14.68
C LEU A 252 23.26 8.68 -15.30
N GLU A 253 23.10 8.69 -16.62
CA GLU A 253 22.33 9.72 -17.34
C GLU A 253 20.87 9.74 -16.91
N GLU A 254 20.23 8.57 -16.78
CA GLU A 254 18.84 8.49 -16.33
C GLU A 254 18.67 9.01 -14.89
N THR A 255 19.59 8.65 -14.00
CA THR A 255 19.59 9.15 -12.61
C THR A 255 19.80 10.66 -12.58
N PHE A 256 20.75 11.15 -13.36
CA PHE A 256 21.06 12.58 -13.46
C PHE A 256 19.83 13.34 -13.96
N ASN A 257 19.23 12.94 -15.07
CA ASN A 257 18.13 13.66 -15.71
C ASN A 257 16.83 13.62 -14.87
N LYS A 258 16.48 12.49 -14.24
CA LYS A 258 15.27 12.38 -13.40
C LYS A 258 15.33 13.27 -12.17
N ASP A 259 16.48 13.33 -11.49
CA ASP A 259 16.64 14.19 -10.32
C ASP A 259 16.72 15.68 -10.71
N TYR A 260 17.15 15.99 -11.95
CA TYR A 260 17.38 17.36 -12.42
C TYR A 260 16.28 18.03 -13.25
N ASP A 261 15.30 17.33 -13.82
CA ASP A 261 14.34 18.00 -14.73
C ASP A 261 12.91 18.22 -14.18
N GLU A 262 12.31 17.39 -13.32
CA GLU A 262 10.84 17.57 -13.10
C GLU A 262 10.27 17.75 -11.66
N GLU A 263 10.87 17.31 -10.54
CA GLU A 263 10.08 17.24 -9.28
C GLU A 263 10.69 17.72 -7.94
N ASN A 264 11.89 18.33 -7.90
CA ASN A 264 12.50 18.76 -6.62
C ASN A 264 12.94 20.23 -6.58
N PRO A 265 12.16 21.15 -5.98
CA PRO A 265 12.53 22.56 -5.81
C PRO A 265 13.57 22.81 -4.70
N ASP A 266 13.91 21.80 -3.90
CA ASP A 266 14.84 21.93 -2.77
C ASP A 266 16.32 21.94 -3.20
N LEU A 267 16.65 21.38 -4.36
CA LEU A 267 17.99 21.50 -4.94
C LEU A 267 18.11 22.90 -5.52
N ASN A 268 19.22 23.58 -5.25
CA ASN A 268 19.58 24.87 -5.84
C ASN A 268 19.92 24.64 -7.32
N ARG A 269 18.89 24.24 -8.08
CA ARG A 269 18.93 23.57 -9.37
C ARG A 269 19.51 24.50 -10.42
N GLU A 270 19.17 25.77 -10.31
CA GLU A 270 19.65 26.81 -11.20
C GLU A 270 21.12 27.15 -10.94
N ALA A 271 21.58 27.13 -9.69
CA ALA A 271 22.99 27.31 -9.36
C ALA A 271 23.83 26.12 -9.86
N ALA A 272 23.33 24.90 -9.64
CA ALA A 272 24.02 23.69 -10.04
C ALA A 272 24.00 23.49 -11.57
N ARG A 273 22.89 23.81 -12.26
CA ARG A 273 22.77 23.87 -13.74
C ARG A 273 23.68 24.94 -14.35
N ARG A 274 23.65 26.18 -13.83
CA ARG A 274 24.54 27.26 -14.31
C ARG A 274 26.01 26.90 -14.12
N TYR A 275 26.34 26.16 -13.05
CA TYR A 275 27.70 25.71 -12.80
C TYR A 275 28.13 24.58 -13.75
N THR A 276 27.28 23.57 -13.98
CA THR A 276 27.58 22.48 -14.94
C THR A 276 27.58 22.95 -16.40
N GLU A 277 26.69 23.87 -16.80
CA GLU A 277 26.72 24.50 -18.13
C GLU A 277 28.04 25.28 -18.36
N LYS A 278 28.59 25.90 -17.31
CA LYS A 278 29.86 26.64 -17.38
C LYS A 278 31.11 25.76 -17.22
N ASN A 279 30.97 24.56 -16.66
CA ASN A 279 32.09 23.64 -16.36
C ASN A 279 31.76 22.20 -16.80
N PRO A 280 31.69 21.92 -18.11
CA PRO A 280 31.23 20.63 -18.66
C PRO A 280 32.18 19.46 -18.37
N ASP A 281 33.42 19.74 -17.97
CA ASP A 281 34.45 18.79 -17.55
C ASP A 281 34.16 18.12 -16.19
N VAL A 282 33.43 18.80 -15.30
CA VAL A 282 33.07 18.31 -13.96
C VAL A 282 32.12 17.10 -14.03
N ASN A 283 31.32 16.95 -15.10
CA ASN A 283 30.41 15.82 -15.30
C ASN A 283 31.11 14.47 -15.51
N ARG A 284 32.37 14.45 -15.99
CA ARG A 284 33.00 13.20 -16.48
C ARG A 284 33.83 12.44 -15.44
N ALA A 285 34.04 12.99 -14.25
CA ALA A 285 34.96 12.38 -13.27
C ALA A 285 34.41 11.10 -12.60
N ALA A 286 33.10 10.82 -12.68
CA ALA A 286 32.50 9.65 -12.01
C ALA A 286 32.36 8.40 -12.92
N VAL A 287 32.16 8.55 -14.24
CA VAL A 287 32.01 7.41 -15.18
C VAL A 287 33.35 6.71 -15.44
N LYS A 288 34.44 7.48 -15.44
CA LYS A 288 35.71 7.03 -16.02
C LYS A 288 36.43 5.90 -15.27
N ARG A 289 36.00 5.55 -14.05
CA ARG A 289 36.74 4.58 -13.21
C ARG A 289 36.32 3.11 -13.42
N TYR A 290 35.18 2.85 -14.07
CA TYR A 290 34.71 1.48 -14.32
C TYR A 290 35.16 0.91 -15.67
N GLU A 291 35.26 1.74 -16.71
CA GLU A 291 35.72 1.30 -18.03
C GLU A 291 37.25 1.10 -18.08
N GLU A 292 38.01 1.89 -17.32
CA GLU A 292 39.47 1.82 -17.29
C GLU A 292 40.02 0.68 -16.40
N ASN A 293 39.15 -0.13 -15.75
CA ASN A 293 39.60 -1.24 -14.90
C ASN A 293 38.68 -2.48 -14.95
N PRO A 294 38.79 -3.35 -15.98
CA PRO A 294 37.96 -4.55 -16.13
C PRO A 294 38.18 -5.63 -15.04
N ASN A 295 39.09 -5.42 -14.08
CA ASN A 295 39.45 -6.38 -13.04
C ASN A 295 38.93 -6.06 -11.63
N VAL A 296 37.98 -5.13 -11.48
CA VAL A 296 37.33 -4.91 -10.16
C VAL A 296 36.28 -6.00 -9.91
N ASN A 297 36.77 -7.15 -9.42
CA ASN A 297 36.07 -8.23 -8.72
C ASN A 297 34.64 -8.56 -9.20
N ARG A 298 34.53 -9.49 -10.16
CA ARG A 298 33.38 -10.40 -10.17
C ARG A 298 33.44 -11.19 -8.84
N PRO A 299 32.32 -11.35 -8.10
CA PRO A 299 32.28 -12.33 -7.02
C PRO A 299 32.70 -13.66 -7.63
N SER A 300 33.74 -14.30 -7.07
CA SER A 300 34.08 -15.65 -7.46
C SER A 300 32.85 -16.52 -7.26
N GLU A 301 32.33 -17.11 -8.33
CA GLU A 301 31.43 -18.24 -8.24
C GLU A 301 32.18 -19.36 -7.53
N SER A 302 32.04 -19.45 -6.22
CA SER A 302 32.31 -20.67 -5.49
C SER A 302 31.19 -21.66 -5.83
N LYS A 303 31.60 -22.76 -6.46
CA LYS A 303 30.82 -23.97 -6.75
C LYS A 303 30.01 -24.48 -5.55
#